data_AF-A0A6N2T0G0-F1
#
_entry.id   AF-A0A6N2T0G0-F1
#
_cell.length_a   1.000
_cell.length_b   1.000
_cell.length_c   1.000
_cell.angle_alpha   90.00
_cell.angle_beta   90.00
_cell.angle_gamma   90.00
#
_symmetry.space_group_name_H-M   'P 1'
#
loop_
_entity.id
_entity.type
_entity.pdbx_description
1 polymer ?
#
loop_
_entity_poly.entity_id
_entity_poly.type
_entity_poly.pdbx_seq_one_letter_code
_entity_poly.pdbx_strand_id
1 'polypeptide(L)'
;MKYISVNEFAEKYSISERTARNYCTTGKIEGAFLTGKTWNIPENAKPPLRKETKKKISPLLATLREQKEMKLKGGIYHRTQIDLTYNSNHIEGSRLTHDQTRYIFETNTISITDESVNVDDIIETTNHFRCIDLIIDRAEEKITESLIKELHYILKSGTSDSCKNWFAVGNYKRLPNEVGGIETCPPENVHPQMKSLLKEYNSKKQKTFEDIIDLHQRFEEIHPFQDGNGRVGRLITFKECLANNYVPFIITEE
;
A
#
# COMPACT_ATOMS: atom_id res chain seq x y z
N MET A 1 47.62 16.28 -14.62
CA MET A 1 46.33 15.59 -14.42
C MET A 1 45.26 16.35 -15.18
N LYS A 2 44.38 15.66 -15.91
CA LYS A 2 43.22 16.28 -16.58
C LYS A 2 42.06 16.41 -15.59
N TYR A 3 41.34 17.52 -15.69
CA TYR A 3 40.18 17.82 -14.87
C TYR A 3 38.96 18.00 -15.77
N ILE A 4 37.82 17.55 -15.30
CA ILE A 4 36.50 17.73 -15.92
C ILE A 4 35.62 18.59 -15.02
N SER A 5 34.66 19.26 -15.63
CA SER A 5 33.67 20.06 -14.94
C SER A 5 32.64 19.19 -14.20
N VAL A 6 31.88 19.80 -13.30
CA VAL A 6 30.72 19.14 -12.64
C VAL A 6 29.70 18.63 -13.64
N ASN A 7 29.51 19.33 -14.76
CA ASN A 7 28.53 18.96 -15.79
C ASN A 7 28.99 17.69 -16.52
N GLU A 8 30.25 17.66 -16.97
CA GLU A 8 30.83 16.48 -17.61
C GLU A 8 30.89 15.28 -16.66
N PHE A 9 31.19 15.50 -15.37
CA PHE A 9 31.15 14.44 -14.37
C PHE A 9 29.72 13.93 -14.11
N ALA A 10 28.74 14.83 -14.08
CA ALA A 10 27.33 14.50 -13.90
C ALA A 10 26.79 13.67 -15.07
N GLU A 11 27.13 14.05 -16.31
CA GLU A 11 26.80 13.29 -17.52
C GLU A 11 27.49 11.92 -17.55
N LYS A 12 28.80 11.88 -17.31
CA LYS A 12 29.61 10.64 -17.30
C LYS A 12 29.06 9.58 -16.36
N TYR A 13 28.50 9.98 -15.22
CA TYR A 13 27.96 9.07 -14.20
C TYR A 13 26.43 9.09 -14.08
N SER A 14 25.72 9.76 -14.99
CA SER A 14 24.25 9.86 -15.00
C SER A 14 23.66 10.30 -13.64
N ILE A 15 24.29 11.29 -13.00
CA ILE A 15 23.83 11.89 -11.74
C ILE A 15 23.46 13.35 -11.95
N SER A 16 22.65 13.95 -11.05
CA SER A 16 22.37 15.38 -11.15
C SER A 16 23.62 16.23 -10.86
N GLU A 17 23.75 17.38 -11.52
CA GLU A 17 24.82 18.36 -11.22
C GLU A 17 24.83 18.76 -9.74
N ARG A 18 23.65 18.86 -9.11
CA ARG A 18 23.52 19.15 -7.68
C ARG A 18 24.19 18.07 -6.83
N THR A 19 24.02 16.80 -7.20
CA THR A 19 24.65 15.66 -6.52
C THR A 19 26.16 15.66 -6.73
N ALA A 20 26.62 15.87 -7.97
CA ALA A 20 28.05 15.96 -8.29
C ALA A 20 28.73 17.11 -7.52
N ARG A 21 28.12 18.30 -7.51
CA ARG A 21 28.62 19.47 -6.74
C ARG A 21 28.66 19.19 -5.24
N ASN A 22 27.65 18.49 -4.71
CA ASN A 22 27.61 18.08 -3.30
C ASN A 22 28.76 17.11 -2.97
N TYR A 23 29.10 16.17 -3.86
CA TYR A 23 30.25 15.28 -3.66
C TYR A 23 31.57 16.05 -3.56
N CYS A 24 31.77 17.06 -4.40
CA CYS A 24 32.95 17.93 -4.31
C CYS A 24 32.97 18.75 -3.02
N THR A 25 31.82 19.33 -2.65
CA THR A 25 31.71 20.22 -1.47
C THR A 25 31.88 19.44 -0.16
N THR A 26 31.46 18.18 -0.13
CA THR A 26 31.60 17.28 1.04
C THR A 26 32.94 16.53 1.06
N GLY A 27 33.87 16.83 0.15
CA GLY A 27 35.19 16.19 0.10
C GLY A 27 35.17 14.71 -0.26
N LYS A 28 34.07 14.21 -0.85
CA LYS A 28 33.91 12.80 -1.25
C LYS A 28 34.65 12.44 -2.54
N ILE A 29 35.09 13.45 -3.28
CA ILE A 29 35.92 13.31 -4.47
C ILE A 29 37.29 13.87 -4.14
N GLU A 30 38.26 12.98 -3.96
CA GLU A 30 39.64 13.34 -3.67
C GLU A 30 40.27 14.06 -4.86
N GLY A 31 40.96 15.17 -4.60
CA GLY A 31 41.59 16.01 -5.63
C GLY A 31 40.63 16.94 -6.38
N ALA A 32 39.36 17.01 -6.00
CA ALA A 32 38.47 18.06 -6.50
C ALA A 32 38.77 19.41 -5.84
N PHE A 33 38.84 20.48 -6.64
CA PHE A 33 39.05 21.83 -6.13
C PHE A 33 38.22 22.86 -6.91
N LEU A 34 38.02 24.02 -6.30
CA LEU A 34 37.24 25.10 -6.87
C LEU A 34 38.16 26.16 -7.48
N THR A 35 37.86 26.59 -8.71
CA THR A 35 38.51 27.74 -9.35
C THR A 35 37.43 28.73 -9.78
N GLY A 36 37.37 29.87 -9.08
CA GLY A 36 36.27 30.82 -9.25
C GLY A 36 34.93 30.20 -8.84
N LYS A 37 34.04 29.97 -9.82
CA LYS A 37 32.71 29.35 -9.62
C LYS A 37 32.64 27.92 -10.16
N THR A 38 33.73 27.40 -10.71
CA THR A 38 33.75 26.11 -11.39
C THR A 38 34.53 25.10 -10.56
N TRP A 39 33.93 23.93 -10.36
CA TRP A 39 34.58 22.79 -9.72
C TRP A 39 35.36 22.01 -10.77
N ASN A 40 36.63 21.75 -10.46
CA ASN A 40 37.53 20.90 -11.23
C ASN A 40 37.60 19.54 -10.56
N ILE A 41 37.14 18.50 -11.25
CA ILE A 41 37.11 17.12 -10.75
C ILE A 41 38.15 16.32 -11.54
N PRO A 42 39.05 15.54 -10.91
CA PRO A 42 39.97 14.68 -11.65
C PRO A 42 39.22 13.74 -12.60
N GLU A 43 39.66 13.60 -13.85
CA GLU A 43 38.97 12.78 -14.87
C GLU A 43 38.77 11.31 -14.44
N ASN A 44 39.71 10.80 -13.63
CA ASN A 44 39.73 9.43 -13.09
C ASN A 44 38.95 9.30 -11.77
N ALA A 45 38.39 10.39 -11.24
CA ALA A 45 37.57 10.33 -10.05
C ALA A 45 36.34 9.45 -10.31
N LYS A 46 36.04 8.58 -9.35
CA LYS A 46 34.82 7.79 -9.33
C LYS A 46 33.86 8.41 -8.33
N PRO A 47 32.54 8.41 -8.60
CA PRO A 47 31.59 8.82 -7.60
C PRO A 47 31.74 7.91 -6.37
N PRO A 48 31.54 8.43 -5.15
CA PRO A 48 31.53 7.60 -3.95
C PRO A 48 30.53 6.46 -4.19
N LEU A 49 30.96 5.22 -3.90
CA LEU A 49 30.09 4.05 -3.98
C LEU A 49 28.83 4.36 -3.19
N ARG A 50 27.72 4.52 -3.91
CA ARG A 50 26.41 4.59 -3.29
C ARG A 50 26.26 3.23 -2.64
N LYS A 51 26.45 3.14 -1.32
CA LYS A 51 25.74 2.12 -0.55
C LYS A 51 24.29 2.47 -0.77
N GLU A 52 23.70 1.94 -1.84
CA GLU A 52 22.28 1.69 -1.84
C GLU A 52 22.09 0.80 -0.64
N THR A 53 21.67 1.39 0.48
CA THR A 53 20.87 0.68 1.45
C THR A 53 19.62 0.28 0.69
N LYS A 54 19.72 -0.79 -0.14
CA LYS A 54 18.57 -1.54 -0.59
C LYS A 54 17.82 -1.82 0.70
N LYS A 55 16.67 -1.18 0.86
CA LYS A 55 15.79 -1.42 2.00
C LYS A 55 15.63 -2.93 2.01
N LYS A 56 16.19 -3.60 3.01
CA LYS A 56 16.21 -5.06 3.04
C LYS A 56 14.74 -5.47 3.07
N ILE A 57 14.27 -6.08 1.98
CA ILE A 57 12.88 -6.54 1.87
C ILE A 57 12.59 -7.35 3.13
N SER A 58 11.45 -7.08 3.76
CA SER A 58 11.05 -7.84 4.95
C SER A 58 11.07 -9.33 4.60
N PRO A 59 11.69 -10.20 5.41
CA PRO A 59 11.67 -11.64 5.17
C PRO A 59 10.25 -12.19 4.98
N LEU A 60 9.29 -11.62 5.70
CA LEU A 60 7.87 -11.95 5.57
C LEU A 60 7.33 -11.58 4.19
N LEU A 61 7.59 -10.36 3.72
CA LEU A 61 7.16 -9.91 2.38
C LEU A 61 7.78 -10.78 1.27
N ALA A 62 9.06 -11.12 1.39
CA ALA A 62 9.71 -12.03 0.44
C ALA A 62 9.05 -13.41 0.43
N THR A 63 8.77 -13.97 1.61
CA THR A 63 8.09 -15.27 1.77
C THR A 63 6.67 -15.24 1.20
N LEU A 64 5.92 -14.16 1.45
CA LEU A 64 4.56 -14.00 0.92
C LEU A 64 4.56 -13.97 -0.62
N ARG A 65 5.51 -13.25 -1.23
CA ARG A 65 5.66 -13.18 -2.69
C ARG A 65 6.05 -14.53 -3.28
N GLU A 66 7.02 -15.22 -2.69
CA GLU A 66 7.44 -16.56 -3.12
C GLU A 66 6.28 -17.57 -3.04
N GLN A 67 5.56 -17.62 -1.91
CA GLN A 67 4.45 -18.54 -1.74
C GLN A 67 3.25 -18.21 -2.63
N LYS A 68 3.01 -16.92 -2.92
CA LYS A 68 2.02 -16.47 -3.91
C LYS A 68 2.37 -16.99 -5.31
N GLU A 69 3.62 -16.83 -5.74
CA GLU A 69 4.10 -17.28 -7.05
C GLU A 69 3.98 -18.80 -7.21
N MET A 70 4.35 -19.55 -6.15
CA MET A 70 4.26 -21.01 -6.12
C MET A 70 2.83 -21.54 -5.91
N LYS A 71 1.87 -20.67 -5.55
CA LYS A 71 0.52 -21.05 -5.10
C LYS A 71 0.55 -22.13 -4.01
N LEU A 72 1.47 -21.97 -3.06
CA LEU A 72 1.71 -22.96 -2.01
C LEU A 72 0.51 -23.07 -1.06
N LYS A 73 -0.12 -24.24 -1.02
CA LYS A 73 -1.21 -24.53 -0.06
C LYS A 73 -0.65 -24.69 1.36
N GLY A 74 -1.38 -24.16 2.34
CA GLY A 74 -1.00 -24.26 3.77
C GLY A 74 0.16 -23.36 4.20
N GLY A 75 0.75 -22.58 3.30
CA GLY A 75 1.74 -21.56 3.63
C GLY A 75 1.14 -20.33 4.32
N ILE A 76 2.00 -19.40 4.74
CA ILE A 76 1.57 -18.13 5.35
C ILE A 76 0.77 -17.28 4.36
N TYR A 77 1.11 -17.26 3.07
CA TYR A 77 0.30 -16.56 2.05
C TYR A 77 -1.12 -17.12 1.99
N HIS A 78 -1.24 -18.45 1.91
CA HIS A 78 -2.53 -19.14 1.86
C HIS A 78 -3.37 -18.87 3.12
N ARG A 79 -2.74 -18.93 4.29
CA ARG A 79 -3.40 -18.65 5.56
C ARG A 79 -3.82 -17.17 5.67
N THR A 80 -2.95 -16.24 5.26
CA THR A 80 -3.29 -14.81 5.20
C THR A 80 -4.48 -14.56 4.28
N GLN A 81 -4.52 -15.18 3.09
CA GLN A 81 -5.63 -15.00 2.16
C GLN A 81 -6.97 -15.38 2.80
N ILE A 82 -7.04 -16.54 3.46
CA ILE A 82 -8.26 -17.04 4.08
C ILE A 82 -8.60 -16.24 5.34
N ASP A 83 -7.67 -16.16 6.30
CA ASP A 83 -7.94 -15.60 7.63
C ASP A 83 -8.23 -14.09 7.53
N LEU A 84 -7.47 -13.34 6.73
CA LEU A 84 -7.70 -11.90 6.59
C LEU A 84 -9.00 -11.63 5.85
N THR A 85 -9.31 -12.38 4.80
CA THR A 85 -10.55 -12.19 4.03
C THR A 85 -11.78 -12.56 4.84
N TYR A 86 -11.76 -13.70 5.52
CA TYR A 86 -12.85 -14.16 6.37
C TYR A 86 -13.18 -13.11 7.43
N ASN A 87 -12.20 -12.77 8.29
CA ASN A 87 -12.45 -11.84 9.39
C ASN A 87 -12.81 -10.44 8.89
N SER A 88 -12.13 -9.94 7.86
CA SER A 88 -12.40 -8.62 7.29
C SER A 88 -13.80 -8.52 6.69
N ASN A 89 -14.31 -9.58 6.05
CA ASN A 89 -15.66 -9.57 5.50
C ASN A 89 -16.72 -9.86 6.57
N HIS A 90 -16.43 -10.70 7.56
CA HIS A 90 -17.36 -11.06 8.63
C HIS A 90 -17.71 -9.85 9.50
N ILE A 91 -16.72 -9.03 9.87
CA ILE A 91 -16.90 -7.77 10.61
C ILE A 91 -17.87 -6.80 9.88
N GLU A 92 -17.93 -6.87 8.54
CA GLU A 92 -18.84 -6.04 7.73
C GLU A 92 -20.19 -6.73 7.43
N GLY A 93 -20.44 -7.91 8.02
CA GLY A 93 -21.72 -8.62 7.95
C GLY A 93 -21.80 -9.77 6.94
N SER A 94 -20.68 -10.19 6.32
CA SER A 94 -20.68 -11.38 5.46
C SER A 94 -21.04 -12.64 6.25
N ARG A 95 -21.90 -13.48 5.66
CA ARG A 95 -22.37 -14.73 6.29
C ARG A 95 -21.58 -15.96 5.86
N LEU A 96 -20.54 -15.77 5.05
CA LEU A 96 -19.68 -16.86 4.63
C LEU A 96 -18.89 -17.40 5.81
N THR A 97 -18.95 -18.71 6.01
CA THR A 97 -18.11 -19.41 6.98
C THR A 97 -16.64 -19.39 6.56
N HIS A 98 -15.75 -19.66 7.52
CA HIS A 98 -14.31 -19.80 7.26
C HIS A 98 -14.03 -20.87 6.20
N ASP A 99 -14.69 -22.03 6.30
CA ASP A 99 -14.57 -23.12 5.33
C ASP A 99 -15.10 -22.72 3.94
N GLN A 100 -16.22 -22.01 3.85
CA GLN A 100 -16.70 -21.48 2.56
C GLN A 100 -15.70 -20.50 1.95
N THR A 101 -15.16 -19.57 2.75
CA THR A 101 -14.11 -18.63 2.30
C THR A 101 -12.89 -19.39 1.77
N ARG A 102 -12.47 -20.44 2.47
CA ARG A 102 -11.39 -21.34 2.06
C ARG A 102 -11.69 -22.07 0.75
N TYR A 103 -12.88 -22.64 0.58
CA TYR A 103 -13.26 -23.33 -0.66
C TYR A 103 -13.33 -22.37 -1.85
N ILE A 104 -13.81 -21.13 -1.64
CA ILE A 104 -13.79 -20.10 -2.69
C ILE A 104 -12.34 -19.84 -3.12
N PHE A 105 -11.41 -19.68 -2.17
CA PHE A 105 -9.99 -19.45 -2.49
C PHE A 105 -9.32 -20.65 -3.17
N GLU A 106 -9.54 -21.87 -2.66
CA GLU A 106 -8.81 -23.05 -3.10
C GLU A 106 -9.35 -23.67 -4.39
N THR A 107 -10.67 -23.67 -4.58
CA THR A 107 -11.33 -24.44 -5.64
C THR A 107 -12.33 -23.62 -6.46
N ASN A 108 -12.54 -22.34 -6.14
CA ASN A 108 -13.61 -21.52 -6.72
C ASN A 108 -14.99 -22.18 -6.63
N THR A 109 -15.23 -22.90 -5.52
CA THR A 109 -16.49 -23.60 -5.26
C THR A 109 -17.09 -23.15 -3.96
N ILE A 110 -18.39 -23.32 -3.84
CA ILE A 110 -19.14 -23.10 -2.60
C ILE A 110 -19.82 -24.41 -2.26
N SER A 111 -19.69 -24.83 -1.01
CA SER A 111 -20.38 -26.02 -0.50
C SER A 111 -21.89 -25.80 -0.58
N ILE A 112 -22.62 -26.81 -1.04
CA ILE A 112 -24.08 -26.80 -1.04
C ILE A 112 -24.51 -26.89 0.42
N THR A 113 -25.07 -25.80 0.95
CA THR A 113 -25.66 -25.70 2.29
C THR A 113 -27.16 -25.52 2.16
N ASP A 114 -27.92 -25.89 3.19
CA ASP A 114 -29.38 -25.65 3.25
C ASP A 114 -29.72 -24.14 3.34
N GLU A 115 -28.73 -23.30 3.62
CA GLU A 115 -28.84 -21.85 3.66
C GLU A 115 -28.43 -21.20 2.34
N SER A 116 -29.19 -20.18 1.91
CA SER A 116 -28.89 -19.38 0.73
C SER A 116 -27.67 -18.48 0.97
N VAL A 117 -26.69 -18.55 0.07
CA VAL A 117 -25.50 -17.69 0.09
C VAL A 117 -25.77 -16.43 -0.74
N ASN A 118 -25.43 -15.25 -0.19
CA ASN A 118 -25.52 -13.99 -0.92
C ASN A 118 -24.44 -13.93 -2.03
N VAL A 119 -24.85 -13.57 -3.25
CA VAL A 119 -23.93 -13.43 -4.39
C VAL A 119 -22.89 -12.34 -4.15
N ASP A 120 -23.27 -11.24 -3.51
CA ASP A 120 -22.33 -10.16 -3.20
C ASP A 120 -21.25 -10.63 -2.23
N ASP A 121 -21.57 -11.45 -1.21
CA ASP A 121 -20.57 -11.99 -0.28
C ASP A 121 -19.48 -12.80 -1.01
N ILE A 122 -19.87 -13.56 -2.05
CA ILE A 122 -18.96 -14.37 -2.87
C ILE A 122 -18.06 -13.46 -3.71
N ILE A 123 -18.66 -12.46 -4.36
CA ILE A 123 -17.95 -11.51 -5.22
C ILE A 123 -16.98 -10.68 -4.40
N GLU A 124 -17.42 -10.14 -3.26
CA GLU A 124 -16.59 -9.34 -2.35
C GLU A 124 -15.47 -10.18 -1.74
N THR A 125 -15.70 -11.45 -1.43
CA THR A 125 -14.65 -12.40 -1.00
C THR A 125 -13.60 -12.60 -2.08
N THR A 126 -14.03 -12.85 -3.33
CA THR A 126 -13.13 -13.01 -4.47
C THR A 126 -12.32 -11.74 -4.74
N ASN A 127 -12.97 -10.58 -4.64
CA ASN A 127 -12.33 -9.28 -4.81
C ASN A 127 -11.34 -8.98 -3.69
N HIS A 128 -11.65 -9.37 -2.44
CA HIS A 128 -10.77 -9.18 -1.31
C HIS A 128 -9.47 -9.99 -1.48
N PHE A 129 -9.53 -11.23 -2.00
CA PHE A 129 -8.32 -11.99 -2.35
C PHE A 129 -7.42 -11.26 -3.36
N ARG A 130 -8.04 -10.60 -4.35
CA ARG A 130 -7.32 -9.78 -5.34
C ARG A 130 -6.71 -8.53 -4.72
N CYS A 131 -7.39 -7.92 -3.74
CA CYS A 131 -6.83 -6.80 -2.98
C CYS A 131 -5.61 -7.24 -2.15
N ILE A 132 -5.64 -8.41 -1.53
CA ILE A 132 -4.49 -8.97 -0.79
C ILE A 132 -3.30 -9.17 -1.73
N ASP A 133 -3.55 -9.70 -2.92
CA ASP A 133 -2.50 -9.84 -3.94
C ASP A 133 -1.89 -8.49 -4.33
N LEU A 134 -2.72 -7.46 -4.51
CA LEU A 134 -2.27 -6.11 -4.86
C LEU A 134 -1.39 -5.50 -3.76
N ILE A 135 -1.80 -5.60 -2.49
CA ILE A 135 -1.02 -5.02 -1.38
C ILE A 135 0.30 -5.75 -1.14
N ILE A 136 0.40 -7.06 -1.44
CA ILE A 136 1.66 -7.81 -1.40
C ILE A 136 2.58 -7.38 -2.53
N ASP A 137 2.06 -7.20 -3.75
CA ASP A 137 2.86 -6.79 -4.90
C ASP A 137 3.40 -5.38 -4.69
N ARG A 138 2.54 -4.46 -4.25
CA ARG A 138 2.83 -3.03 -4.12
C ARG A 138 3.19 -2.61 -2.68
N ALA A 139 3.59 -3.56 -1.84
CA ALA A 139 3.89 -3.32 -0.43
C ALA A 139 4.95 -2.21 -0.22
N GLU A 140 5.95 -2.14 -1.09
CA GLU A 140 7.08 -1.19 -0.98
C GLU A 140 6.75 0.21 -1.53
N GLU A 141 5.65 0.34 -2.28
CA GLU A 141 5.22 1.64 -2.80
C GLU A 141 4.71 2.53 -1.68
N LYS A 142 4.81 3.85 -1.90
CA LYS A 142 4.17 4.81 -0.99
C LYS A 142 2.65 4.68 -1.11
N ILE A 143 1.96 4.75 0.02
CA ILE A 143 0.50 4.83 0.02
C ILE A 143 0.06 6.16 -0.62
N THR A 144 -0.85 6.08 -1.58
CA THR A 144 -1.38 7.22 -2.35
C THR A 144 -2.89 7.12 -2.47
N GLU A 145 -3.56 8.25 -2.73
CA GLU A 145 -5.00 8.26 -3.01
C GLU A 145 -5.36 7.33 -4.18
N SER A 146 -4.49 7.22 -5.18
CA SER A 146 -4.70 6.33 -6.33
C SER A 146 -4.72 4.86 -5.91
N LEU A 147 -3.76 4.42 -5.08
CA LEU A 147 -3.71 3.04 -4.59
C LEU A 147 -4.93 2.73 -3.71
N ILE A 148 -5.33 3.66 -2.86
CA ILE A 148 -6.52 3.49 -1.99
C ILE A 148 -7.80 3.37 -2.84
N LYS A 149 -7.94 4.23 -3.85
CA LYS A 149 -9.06 4.18 -4.80
C LYS A 149 -9.07 2.91 -5.64
N GLU A 150 -7.90 2.40 -6.02
CA GLU A 150 -7.76 1.13 -6.74
C GLU A 150 -8.17 -0.07 -5.87
N LEU A 151 -7.76 -0.10 -4.59
CA LEU A 151 -8.24 -1.10 -3.63
C LEU A 151 -9.77 -1.09 -3.52
N HIS A 152 -10.36 0.09 -3.34
CA HIS A 152 -11.81 0.23 -3.28
C HIS A 152 -12.48 -0.18 -4.60
N TYR A 153 -11.89 0.17 -5.75
CA TYR A 153 -12.39 -0.24 -7.06
C TYR A 153 -12.43 -1.76 -7.19
N ILE A 154 -11.33 -2.45 -6.89
CA ILE A 154 -11.27 -3.91 -6.95
C ILE A 154 -12.29 -4.50 -5.99
N LEU A 155 -12.32 -4.03 -4.73
CA LEU A 155 -13.21 -4.56 -3.69
C LEU A 155 -14.68 -4.55 -4.10
N LYS A 156 -15.16 -3.44 -4.67
CA LYS A 156 -16.58 -3.26 -5.02
C LYS A 156 -16.89 -3.55 -6.50
N SER A 157 -15.93 -4.02 -7.30
CA SER A 157 -16.18 -4.34 -8.71
C SER A 157 -17.10 -5.55 -8.87
N GLY A 158 -18.19 -5.39 -9.61
CA GLY A 158 -19.11 -6.49 -9.93
C GLY A 158 -20.14 -6.80 -8.83
N THR A 159 -20.17 -6.05 -7.73
CA THR A 159 -21.23 -6.18 -6.71
C THR A 159 -22.52 -5.50 -7.15
N SER A 160 -23.64 -5.79 -6.49
CA SER A 160 -24.93 -5.12 -6.75
C SER A 160 -24.83 -3.59 -6.60
N ASP A 161 -23.99 -3.09 -5.69
CA ASP A 161 -23.75 -1.65 -5.53
C ASP A 161 -23.10 -1.03 -6.75
N SER A 162 -22.20 -1.75 -7.43
CA SER A 162 -21.52 -1.23 -8.62
C SER A 162 -22.46 -0.94 -9.79
N CYS A 163 -23.65 -1.54 -9.79
CA CYS A 163 -24.72 -1.27 -10.76
C CYS A 163 -25.47 0.03 -10.48
N LYS A 164 -25.30 0.64 -9.29
CA LYS A 164 -25.99 1.87 -8.90
C LYS A 164 -25.22 3.09 -9.39
N ASN A 165 -25.84 3.90 -10.24
CA ASN A 165 -25.22 5.11 -10.83
C ASN A 165 -24.68 6.13 -9.80
N TRP A 166 -25.25 6.15 -8.60
CA TRP A 166 -24.83 7.04 -7.52
C TRP A 166 -23.66 6.48 -6.70
N PHE A 167 -23.40 5.17 -6.76
CA PHE A 167 -22.35 4.51 -6.01
C PHE A 167 -21.01 4.67 -6.75
N ALA A 168 -20.11 5.48 -6.18
CA ALA A 168 -18.88 5.86 -6.83
C ALA A 168 -17.77 4.80 -6.63
N VAL A 169 -17.85 3.67 -7.35
CA VAL A 169 -16.81 2.63 -7.29
C VAL A 169 -15.45 3.22 -7.66
N GLY A 170 -14.43 2.96 -6.82
CA GLY A 170 -13.09 3.53 -6.97
C GLY A 170 -12.97 5.04 -6.79
N ASN A 171 -14.01 5.72 -6.31
CA ASN A 171 -14.00 7.18 -6.12
C ASN A 171 -14.62 7.54 -4.77
N TYR A 172 -14.32 8.75 -4.28
CA TYR A 172 -14.87 9.19 -3.00
C TYR A 172 -16.39 9.34 -3.07
N LYS A 173 -17.03 9.20 -1.90
CA LYS A 173 -18.47 9.33 -1.72
C LYS A 173 -18.96 10.67 -2.27
N ARG A 174 -20.15 10.63 -2.86
CA ARG A 174 -20.87 11.81 -3.38
C ARG A 174 -21.98 12.27 -2.44
N LEU A 175 -22.37 11.40 -1.52
CA LEU A 175 -23.41 11.62 -0.53
C LEU A 175 -22.79 11.48 0.87
N PRO A 176 -23.34 12.17 1.88
CA PRO A 176 -22.98 11.94 3.27
C PRO A 176 -23.21 10.47 3.67
N ASN A 177 -22.41 9.99 4.63
CA ASN A 177 -22.61 8.69 5.27
C ASN A 177 -22.18 8.74 6.74
N GLU A 178 -22.59 7.72 7.47
CA GLU A 178 -22.46 7.63 8.92
C GLU A 178 -21.84 6.30 9.33
N VAL A 179 -21.21 6.30 10.51
CA VAL A 179 -20.70 5.10 11.17
C VAL A 179 -21.30 5.05 12.56
N GLY A 180 -22.06 4.00 12.88
CA GLY A 180 -22.73 3.89 14.18
C GLY A 180 -23.71 5.03 14.48
N GLY A 181 -24.30 5.63 13.46
CA GLY A 181 -25.20 6.80 13.59
C GLY A 181 -24.49 8.15 13.76
N ILE A 182 -23.17 8.20 13.63
CA ILE A 182 -22.38 9.43 13.68
C ILE A 182 -21.99 9.83 12.26
N GLU A 183 -22.31 11.07 11.88
CA GLU A 183 -21.91 11.63 10.59
C GLU A 183 -20.38 11.69 10.47
N THR A 184 -19.89 11.27 9.30
CA THR A 184 -18.46 11.30 8.97
C THR A 184 -18.12 12.56 8.16
N CYS A 185 -16.87 12.70 7.73
CA CYS A 185 -16.43 13.83 6.92
C CYS A 185 -17.34 14.06 5.69
N PRO A 186 -17.85 15.28 5.45
CA PRO A 186 -18.75 15.53 4.33
C PRO A 186 -18.02 15.37 2.98
N PRO A 187 -18.72 14.98 1.90
CA PRO A 187 -18.13 14.65 0.59
C PRO A 187 -17.11 15.68 0.06
N GLU A 188 -17.42 16.96 0.18
CA GLU A 188 -16.59 18.08 -0.26
C GLU A 188 -15.24 18.18 0.47
N ASN A 189 -15.16 17.65 1.69
CA ASN A 189 -13.98 17.70 2.53
C ASN A 189 -13.15 16.41 2.50
N VAL A 190 -13.64 15.33 1.87
CA VAL A 190 -12.93 14.04 1.83
C VAL A 190 -11.57 14.18 1.16
N HIS A 191 -11.52 14.77 -0.05
CA HIS A 191 -10.25 14.91 -0.79
C HIS A 191 -9.20 15.74 -0.04
N PRO A 192 -9.48 16.96 0.46
CA PRO A 192 -8.48 17.73 1.19
C PRO A 192 -8.03 17.03 2.49
N GLN A 193 -8.92 16.34 3.20
CA GLN A 193 -8.55 15.61 4.42
C GLN A 193 -7.68 14.38 4.12
N MET A 194 -8.06 13.56 3.13
CA MET A 194 -7.24 12.42 2.68
C MET A 194 -5.86 12.88 2.21
N LYS A 195 -5.79 13.95 1.43
CA LYS A 195 -4.53 14.53 0.97
C LYS A 195 -3.65 15.01 2.13
N SER A 196 -4.25 15.63 3.15
CA SER A 196 -3.54 16.06 4.35
C SER A 196 -2.99 14.87 5.14
N LEU A 197 -3.84 13.88 5.42
CA LEU A 197 -3.50 12.65 6.13
C LEU A 197 -2.33 11.92 5.45
N LEU A 198 -2.45 11.67 4.14
CA LEU A 198 -1.41 10.95 3.40
C LEU A 198 -0.12 11.77 3.27
N LYS A 199 -0.20 13.11 3.18
CA LYS A 199 0.99 13.97 3.16
C LYS A 199 1.74 13.88 4.49
N GLU A 200 1.02 13.97 5.61
CA GLU A 200 1.58 13.86 6.95
C GLU A 200 2.23 12.48 7.15
N TYR A 201 1.49 11.41 6.90
CA TYR A 201 1.97 10.03 7.04
C TYR A 201 3.20 9.74 6.15
N ASN A 202 3.18 10.17 4.89
CA ASN A 202 4.29 9.95 3.97
C ASN A 202 5.52 10.83 4.26
N SER A 203 5.38 11.91 5.02
CA SER A 203 6.51 12.76 5.42
C SER A 203 7.40 12.10 6.47
N LYS A 204 6.87 11.14 7.23
CA LYS A 204 7.59 10.37 8.25
C LYS A 204 8.62 9.46 7.58
N LYS A 205 9.91 9.66 7.92
CA LYS A 205 11.05 8.89 7.38
C LYS A 205 11.02 7.43 7.81
N GLN A 206 10.68 7.21 9.09
CA GLN A 206 10.43 5.91 9.68
C GLN A 206 9.03 5.98 10.29
N LYS A 207 8.20 4.99 10.00
CA LYS A 207 6.82 4.91 10.50
C LYS A 207 6.83 3.96 11.68
N THR A 208 6.33 4.41 12.82
CA THR A 208 6.13 3.55 13.99
C THR A 208 4.87 2.70 13.80
N PHE A 209 4.64 1.75 14.71
CA PHE A 209 3.39 1.00 14.71
C PHE A 209 2.20 1.92 15.00
N GLU A 210 2.35 2.84 15.94
CA GLU A 210 1.33 3.85 16.31
C GLU A 210 0.99 4.75 15.11
N ASP A 211 1.95 5.09 14.26
CA ASP A 211 1.67 5.84 13.04
C ASP A 211 0.75 5.08 12.07
N ILE A 212 0.87 3.74 12.01
CA ILE A 212 0.01 2.89 11.17
C ILE A 212 -1.39 2.81 11.76
N ILE A 213 -1.51 2.72 13.08
CA ILE A 213 -2.80 2.72 13.77
C ILE A 213 -3.50 4.07 13.62
N ASP A 214 -2.77 5.19 13.78
CA ASP A 214 -3.29 6.56 13.54
C ASP A 214 -3.79 6.72 12.10
N LEU A 215 -3.05 6.18 11.11
CA LEU A 215 -3.49 6.18 9.72
C LEU A 215 -4.83 5.45 9.55
N HIS A 216 -4.99 4.28 10.17
CA HIS A 216 -6.23 3.50 10.10
C HIS A 216 -7.39 4.25 10.75
N GLN A 217 -7.20 4.74 11.98
CA GLN A 217 -8.23 5.47 12.72
C GLN A 217 -8.71 6.70 11.93
N ARG A 218 -7.78 7.55 11.48
CA ARG A 218 -8.13 8.78 10.74
C ARG A 218 -8.73 8.48 9.37
N PHE A 219 -8.36 7.38 8.74
CA PHE A 219 -9.02 6.92 7.52
C PHE A 219 -10.48 6.53 7.78
N GLU A 220 -10.77 5.79 8.85
CA GLU A 220 -12.14 5.44 9.24
C GLU A 220 -12.96 6.66 9.66
N GLU A 221 -12.37 7.64 10.34
CA GLU A 221 -13.02 8.92 10.68
C GLU A 221 -13.41 9.74 9.45
N ILE A 222 -12.53 9.79 8.43
CA ILE A 222 -12.85 10.45 7.15
C ILE A 222 -13.94 9.68 6.41
N HIS A 223 -13.89 8.34 6.48
CA HIS A 223 -14.83 7.43 5.83
C HIS A 223 -15.04 7.78 4.33
N PRO A 224 -13.98 7.75 3.52
CA PRO A 224 -13.94 8.42 2.22
C PRO A 224 -14.84 7.80 1.14
N PHE A 225 -15.22 6.54 1.28
CA PHE A 225 -16.04 5.80 0.32
C PHE A 225 -17.48 5.65 0.83
N GLN A 226 -18.40 5.34 -0.08
CA GLN A 226 -19.81 5.14 0.27
C GLN A 226 -20.01 3.89 1.13
N ASP A 227 -19.24 2.84 0.85
CA ASP A 227 -19.18 1.57 1.59
C ASP A 227 -17.78 0.95 1.36
N GLY A 228 -17.39 -0.05 2.15
CA GLY A 228 -16.14 -0.78 2.03
C GLY A 228 -14.94 -0.12 2.74
N ASN A 229 -15.18 0.94 3.53
CA ASN A 229 -14.13 1.67 4.25
C ASN A 229 -13.37 0.73 5.20
N GLY A 230 -14.04 0.02 6.11
CA GLY A 230 -13.38 -0.88 7.06
C GLY A 230 -12.45 -1.90 6.40
N ARG A 231 -12.90 -2.52 5.30
CA ARG A 231 -12.10 -3.47 4.51
C ARG A 231 -10.89 -2.82 3.86
N VAL A 232 -11.06 -1.66 3.22
CA VAL A 232 -9.95 -0.91 2.64
C VAL A 232 -8.97 -0.43 3.72
N GLY A 233 -9.46 0.03 4.87
CA GLY A 233 -8.66 0.44 6.02
C GLY A 233 -7.78 -0.69 6.55
N ARG A 234 -8.35 -1.89 6.75
CA ARG A 234 -7.59 -3.08 7.16
C ARG A 234 -6.55 -3.52 6.13
N LEU A 235 -6.87 -3.45 4.83
CA LEU A 235 -5.90 -3.72 3.75
C LEU A 235 -4.74 -2.72 3.74
N ILE A 236 -5.01 -1.43 3.96
CA ILE A 236 -3.98 -0.38 4.08
C ILE A 236 -3.07 -0.66 5.28
N THR A 237 -3.65 -0.97 6.43
CA THR A 237 -2.91 -1.33 7.65
C THR A 237 -1.98 -2.51 7.40
N PHE A 238 -2.50 -3.59 6.79
CA PHE A 238 -1.71 -4.77 6.47
C PHE A 238 -0.53 -4.44 5.54
N LYS A 239 -0.78 -3.67 4.48
CA LYS A 239 0.25 -3.20 3.55
C LYS A 239 1.34 -2.39 4.25
N GLU A 240 0.96 -1.43 5.09
CA GLU A 240 1.92 -0.57 5.77
C GLU A 240 2.71 -1.31 6.86
N CYS A 241 2.14 -2.33 7.50
CA CYS A 241 2.92 -3.26 8.33
C CYS A 241 4.04 -3.93 7.52
N LEU A 242 3.72 -4.50 6.35
CA LEU A 242 4.70 -5.12 5.46
C LEU A 242 5.79 -4.12 5.01
N ALA A 243 5.39 -2.90 4.62
CA ALA A 243 6.28 -1.85 4.13
C ALA A 243 7.32 -1.36 5.17
N ASN A 244 6.97 -1.51 6.45
CA ASN A 244 7.73 -1.01 7.60
C ASN A 244 8.26 -2.14 8.50
N ASN A 245 8.21 -3.40 8.03
CA ASN A 245 8.76 -4.57 8.72
C ASN A 245 8.12 -4.84 10.10
N TYR A 246 6.83 -4.54 10.24
CA TYR A 246 5.99 -5.05 11.33
C TYR A 246 5.29 -6.32 10.87
N VAL A 247 5.06 -7.25 11.78
CA VAL A 247 4.19 -8.40 11.53
C VAL A 247 2.76 -7.86 11.40
N PRO A 248 2.09 -8.02 10.24
CA PRO A 248 0.71 -7.62 10.10
C PRO A 248 -0.19 -8.42 11.05
N PHE A 249 -1.25 -7.78 11.53
CA PHE A 249 -2.25 -8.41 12.38
C PHE A 249 -3.59 -8.51 11.65
N ILE A 250 -4.41 -9.47 12.09
CA ILE A 250 -5.77 -9.68 11.59
C ILE A 250 -6.69 -9.37 12.77
N ILE A 251 -7.62 -8.43 12.56
CA ILE A 251 -8.63 -8.08 13.55
C ILE A 251 -9.72 -9.16 13.47
N THR A 252 -9.99 -9.82 14.59
CA THR A 252 -11.06 -10.81 14.78
C THR A 252 -12.26 -10.14 15.47
N GLU A 253 -13.44 -10.75 15.39
CA GLU A 253 -14.59 -10.31 16.19
C GLU A 253 -14.48 -10.68 17.69
N GLU A 254 -13.63 -11.65 18.01
CA GLU A 254 -13.28 -12.07 19.39
C GLU A 254 -12.22 -11.17 20.03
#